data_AF-A0A2V7WYF2-F1
#
_entry.id   AF-A0A2V7WYF2-F1
#
_cell.length_a   1.000
_cell.length_b   1.000
_cell.length_c   1.000
_cell.angle_alpha   90.00
_cell.angle_beta   90.00
_cell.angle_gamma   90.00
#
_symmetry.space_group_name_H-M   'P 1'
#
loop_
_entity.id
_entity.type
_entity.pdbx_description
1 polymer ?
#
loop_
_entity_poly.entity_id
_entity_poly.type
_entity_poly.pdbx_seq_one_letter_code
_entity_poly.pdbx_strand_id
1 'polypeptide(L)' 'MEFRAEMRYLRVSPQKARLVLDLIKGRRVEDARNTLMFTKKRVAAPVGKLLQSA' A
#
# COMPACT_ATOMS: atom_id res chain seq x y z
N MET A 1 -11.43 -16.75 4.54
CA MET A 1 -11.63 -15.69 5.54
C MET A 1 -11.03 -14.42 4.95
N GLU A 2 -11.83 -13.39 4.75
CA GLU A 2 -11.37 -12.13 4.16
C GLU A 2 -11.15 -11.10 5.28
N PHE A 3 -10.00 -10.42 5.23
CA PHE A 3 -9.64 -9.38 6.19
C PHE A 3 -9.51 -8.04 5.45
N ARG A 4 -9.91 -6.95 6.11
CA ARG A 4 -9.85 -5.60 5.55
C ARG A 4 -9.37 -4.63 6.61
N ALA A 5 -8.37 -3.84 6.25
CA ALA A 5 -7.93 -2.67 7.02
C ALA A 5 -8.17 -1.39 6.21
N GLU A 6 -8.48 -0.29 6.90
CA GLU A 6 -8.70 1.02 6.28
C GLU A 6 -7.84 2.09 6.95
N MET A 7 -7.30 3.00 6.16
CA MET A 7 -6.62 4.21 6.65
C MET A 7 -7.31 5.43 6.08
N ARG A 8 -7.92 6.23 6.96
CA ARG A 8 -8.67 7.44 6.59
C ARG A 8 -7.81 8.69 6.80
N TYR A 9 -8.14 9.75 6.07
CA TYR A 9 -7.49 11.07 6.19
C TYR A 9 -5.98 11.10 5.92
N LEU A 10 -5.49 10.23 5.03
CA LEU A 10 -4.10 10.28 4.58
C LEU A 10 -3.84 11.59 3.83
N ARG A 11 -2.84 12.36 4.28
CA ARG A 11 -2.46 13.67 3.69
C ARG A 11 -1.70 13.52 2.36
N VAL A 12 -2.30 12.87 1.37
CA VAL A 12 -1.78 12.73 0.00
C VAL A 12 -2.92 12.80 -1.01
N SER A 13 -2.64 13.31 -2.20
CA SER A 13 -3.63 13.28 -3.29
C SER A 13 -3.98 11.82 -3.64
N PRO A 14 -5.28 11.50 -3.87
CA PRO A 14 -5.71 10.15 -4.24
C PRO A 14 -4.97 9.58 -5.44
N GLN A 15 -4.62 10.43 -6.41
CA GLN A 15 -3.88 10.01 -7.62
C GLN A 15 -2.48 9.47 -7.25
N LYS A 16 -1.77 10.13 -6.34
CA LYS A 16 -0.43 9.69 -5.89
C LYS A 16 -0.49 8.37 -5.14
N ALA A 17 -1.58 8.12 -4.40
CA ALA A 17 -1.79 6.84 -3.72
C ALA A 17 -2.12 5.73 -4.70
N ARG A 18 -2.97 5.99 -5.70
CA ARG A 18 -3.37 5.00 -6.71
C ARG A 18 -2.18 4.45 -7.49
N LEU A 19 -1.21 5.29 -7.85
CA LEU A 19 0.04 4.86 -8.48
C LEU A 19 0.80 3.78 -7.70
N VAL A 20 0.78 3.84 -6.36
CA VAL A 20 1.45 2.84 -5.51
C VAL A 20 0.57 1.61 -5.32
N LEU A 21 -0.74 1.79 -5.16
CA LEU A 21 -1.69 0.69 -5.01
C LEU A 21 -1.73 -0.21 -6.25
N ASP A 22 -1.64 0.38 -7.45
CA ASP A 22 -1.64 -0.39 -8.69
C ASP A 22 -0.38 -1.24 -8.87
N LEU A 23 0.75 -0.90 -8.21
CA LEU A 23 1.95 -1.75 -8.22
C LEU A 23 1.74 -3.08 -7.50
N ILE A 24 0.93 -3.08 -6.44
CA ILE A 24 0.76 -4.23 -5.53
C ILE A 24 -0.55 -4.99 -5.72
N LYS A 25 -1.49 -4.43 -6.48
CA LYS A 25 -2.81 -5.05 -6.73
C LYS A 25 -2.63 -6.41 -7.41
N GLY A 26 -3.25 -7.45 -6.85
CA GLY A 26 -3.20 -8.82 -7.37
C GLY A 26 -1.90 -9.57 -7.12
N ARG A 27 -0.91 -8.97 -6.44
CA ARG A 27 0.33 -9.65 -6.05
C ARG A 27 0.15 -10.43 -4.75
N ARG A 28 1.00 -11.44 -4.53
CA ARG A 28 1.10 -12.10 -3.22
C ARG A 28 1.63 -11.11 -2.18
N VAL A 29 1.29 -11.35 -0.91
CA VAL A 29 1.59 -10.43 0.21
C VAL A 29 3.11 -10.18 0.34
N GLU A 30 3.93 -11.21 0.20
CA GLU A 30 5.40 -11.09 0.25
C GLU A 30 5.95 -10.23 -0.89
N ASP A 31 5.50 -10.46 -2.12
CA ASP A 31 5.90 -9.67 -3.29
C ASP A 31 5.47 -8.21 -3.15
N ALA A 32 4.26 -7.97 -2.64
CA ALA A 32 3.75 -6.63 -2.38
C ALA A 32 4.61 -5.92 -1.32
N ARG A 33 4.98 -6.60 -0.22
CA ARG A 33 5.87 -6.05 0.81
C ARG A 33 7.24 -5.68 0.25
N ASN A 34 7.86 -6.56 -0.53
CA ASN A 34 9.14 -6.30 -1.18
C ASN A 34 9.04 -5.11 -2.14
N THR A 35 7.99 -5.06 -2.95
CA THR A 35 7.75 -3.95 -3.88
C THR A 35 7.64 -2.61 -3.13
N LEU A 36 6.88 -2.56 -2.04
CA LEU A 36 6.70 -1.35 -1.23
C LEU A 36 7.98 -0.90 -0.53
N MET A 37 8.82 -1.84 -0.08
CA MET A 37 10.07 -1.55 0.62
C MET A 37 11.06 -0.77 -0.28
N PHE A 38 11.11 -1.10 -1.57
CA PHE A 38 12.02 -0.46 -2.53
C PHE A 38 11.35 0.66 -3.36
N THR A 39 10.06 0.88 -3.18
CA THR A 39 9.33 1.95 -3.90
C THR A 39 9.68 3.32 -3.32
N LYS A 40 10.39 4.15 -4.09
CA LYS A 40 10.77 5.54 -3.73
C LYS A 40 9.59 6.52 -3.85
N LYS A 41 8.48 6.25 -3.17
CA LYS A 41 7.32 7.14 -3.07
C LYS A 41 6.93 7.27 -1.60
N ARG A 42 6.65 8.51 -1.15
CA ARG A 42 6.21 8.78 0.23
C ARG A 42 4.98 7.95 0.64
N VAL A 43 4.12 7.60 -0.31
CA VAL A 43 2.91 6.81 -0.07
C VAL A 43 3.20 5.32 0.18
N ALA A 44 4.37 4.81 -0.21
CA ALA A 44 4.72 3.40 -0.01
C ALA A 44 4.80 3.01 1.48
N ALA A 45 5.37 3.88 2.31
CA ALA A 45 5.47 3.63 3.75
C ALA A 45 4.10 3.48 4.45
N PRO A 46 3.13 4.40 4.31
CA PRO A 46 1.81 4.23 4.92
C PRO A 46 1.00 3.08 4.29
N VAL A 47 1.16 2.79 2.99
CA VAL A 47 0.53 1.62 2.35
C VAL A 47 1.11 0.31 2.90
N GLY A 48 2.42 0.24 3.13
CA GLY A 48 3.06 -0.93 3.74
C GLY A 48 2.59 -1.18 5.17
N LYS A 49 2.40 -0.12 5.96
CA LYS A 49 1.79 -0.23 7.30
C LYS A 49 0.35 -0.76 7.23
N LEU A 50 -0.44 -0.28 6.28
CA LEU A 50 -1.81 -0.74 6.07
C LEU A 50 -1.86 -2.23 5.67
N LEU A 51 -0.96 -2.66 4.78
CA LEU A 51 -0.83 -4.06 4.36
C LEU A 51 -0.44 -4.99 5.51
N GLN A 52 0.33 -4.50 6.49
CA GLN A 52 0.71 -5.27 7.67
C GLN A 52 -0.43 -5.37 8.71
N SER A 53 -1.41 -4.46 8.65
CA SER A 53 -2.53 -4.39 9.58
C SER A 53 -3.75 -5.19 9.12
N ALA A 54 -3.86 -5.49 7.83
CA ALA A 54 -4.91 -6.31 7.24
C ALA A 54 -4.54 -7.79 7.33
#